data_AF-A0A0U4Y3I2-F1
#
_entry.id   AF-A0A0U4Y3I2-F1
#
_cell.length_a   1.000
_cell.length_b   1.000
_cell.length_c   1.000
_cell.angle_alpha   90.00
_cell.angle_beta   90.00
_cell.angle_gamma   90.00
#
_symmetry.space_group_name_H-M   'P 1'
#
loop_
_entity.id
_entity.type
_entity.pdbx_description
1 polymer ?
#
loop_
_entity_poly.entity_id
_entity_poly.type
_entity_poly.pdbx_seq_one_letter_code
_entity_poly.pdbx_strand_id
1 'polypeptide(L)'
;MSGSRVLWGQVALVLLIVFVAIWSATEWTAWRLGFQAQLGVPWFLVAGWPFYYPPAFFWWWYFYDAYAPSIFVTGGYIASSGGLIGSVVAIALSILRAREARNVATYGSARWAEVGEVKEAGLLDPDGVVLGRWDRDYLRHNGPEHVLCFAPTRSGKGVGLVVPTLLTWPGSTIVHDIKGENWGLTAGFRAHHGRVLLFDPTDELLLVAGVAPVRAKKARYYEDARFMERVLPPPVIETKPPSALPSDDWSELETVASPGGPAPDGGTSADGDSANAGIRREPELPEHEDVAPPERPGVQEFDVLDDEPDVDAAKARAIRQQVRFVARQATMDPADGLDL
;
A
#
# COMPACT_ATOMS: atom_id res chain seq x y z
N MET A 1 21.51 14.95 6.24
CA MET A 1 22.78 14.52 6.87
C MET A 1 22.54 14.45 8.37
N SER A 2 22.41 13.28 8.99
CA SER A 2 22.42 13.18 10.47
C SER A 2 23.81 12.82 10.93
N GLY A 3 24.37 13.60 11.85
CA GLY A 3 25.70 13.39 12.43
C GLY A 3 25.90 11.98 12.98
N SER A 4 27.14 11.51 12.93
CA SER A 4 27.57 10.23 13.49
C SER A 4 27.18 10.13 14.97
N ARG A 5 26.10 9.39 15.28
CA ARG A 5 25.75 9.08 16.67
C ARG A 5 26.92 8.34 17.30
N VAL A 6 27.53 8.95 18.32
CA VAL A 6 28.56 8.33 19.14
C VAL A 6 28.03 6.99 19.65
N LEU A 7 28.84 5.94 19.51
CA LEU A 7 28.49 4.54 19.78
C LEU A 7 28.56 4.22 21.27
N TRP A 8 27.75 4.89 22.07
CA TRP A 8 27.75 4.76 23.53
C TRP A 8 27.61 3.31 24.02
N GLY A 9 26.86 2.46 23.31
CA GLY A 9 26.73 1.04 23.65
C GLY A 9 28.03 0.23 23.48
N GLN A 10 28.77 0.44 22.39
CA GLN A 10 30.06 -0.25 22.17
C GLN A 10 31.13 0.27 23.14
N VAL A 11 31.14 1.58 23.37
CA VAL A 11 32.04 2.21 24.35
C VAL A 11 31.76 1.67 25.76
N ALA A 12 30.48 1.58 26.16
CA ALA A 12 30.09 1.02 27.45
C ALA A 12 30.50 -0.45 27.60
N LEU A 13 30.35 -1.27 26.56
CA LEU A 13 30.77 -2.67 26.58
C LEU A 13 32.29 -2.83 26.75
N VAL A 14 33.09 -2.05 26.02
CA VAL A 14 34.55 -2.08 26.16
C VAL A 14 34.98 -1.64 27.56
N LEU A 15 34.38 -0.56 28.08
CA LEU A 15 34.66 -0.11 29.45
C LEU A 15 34.26 -1.16 30.49
N LEU A 16 33.16 -1.87 30.28
CA LEU A 16 32.73 -2.96 31.15
C LEU A 16 33.73 -4.13 31.14
N ILE A 17 34.24 -4.53 29.97
CA ILE A 17 35.26 -5.58 29.86
C ILE A 17 36.53 -5.18 30.64
N VAL A 18 37.00 -3.94 30.46
CA VAL A 18 38.17 -3.43 31.17
C VAL A 18 37.92 -3.40 32.68
N PHE A 19 36.76 -2.92 33.11
CA PHE A 19 36.37 -2.90 34.51
C PHE A 19 36.36 -4.31 35.14
N VAL A 20 35.75 -5.29 34.47
CA VAL A 20 35.70 -6.68 34.94
C VAL A 20 37.09 -7.31 35.01
N ALA A 21 37.98 -7.02 34.05
CA ALA A 21 39.35 -7.53 34.08
C ALA A 21 40.16 -6.95 35.25
N ILE A 22 40.04 -5.64 35.51
CA ILE A 22 40.67 -4.96 36.65
C ILE A 22 40.11 -5.51 37.98
N TRP A 23 38.79 -5.72 38.06
CA TRP A 23 38.18 -6.29 39.25
C TRP A 23 38.63 -7.73 39.48
N SER A 24 38.68 -8.55 38.43
CA SER A 24 39.19 -9.91 38.48
C SER A 24 40.66 -9.96 38.92
N ALA A 25 41.50 -9.04 38.43
CA ALA A 25 42.89 -8.93 38.88
C ALA A 25 42.99 -8.59 40.38
N THR A 26 42.10 -7.73 40.86
CA THR A 26 42.01 -7.36 42.28
C THR A 26 41.63 -8.55 43.14
N GLU A 27 40.52 -9.21 42.84
CA GLU A 27 40.05 -10.35 43.64
C GLU A 27 41.03 -11.52 43.56
N TRP A 28 41.61 -11.77 42.39
CA TRP A 28 42.62 -12.80 42.22
C TRP A 28 43.87 -12.50 43.05
N THR A 29 44.35 -11.25 43.07
CA THR A 29 45.50 -10.83 43.87
C THR A 29 45.21 -10.96 45.37
N ALA A 30 44.02 -10.52 45.82
CA ALA A 30 43.60 -10.63 47.21
C ALA A 30 43.52 -12.10 47.66
N TRP A 31 42.97 -12.96 46.81
CA TRP A 31 42.91 -14.40 47.06
C TRP A 31 44.31 -15.04 47.14
N ARG A 32 45.22 -14.68 46.22
CA ARG A 32 46.60 -15.19 46.22
C ARG A 32 47.43 -14.73 47.40
N LEU A 33 47.11 -13.59 47.99
CA LEU A 33 47.72 -13.09 49.22
C LEU A 33 46.99 -13.56 50.48
N GLY A 34 45.90 -14.33 50.34
CA GLY A 34 45.17 -14.92 51.46
C GLY A 34 44.32 -13.93 52.26
N PHE A 35 43.84 -12.84 51.63
CA PHE A 35 42.98 -11.84 52.26
C PHE A 35 43.56 -11.22 53.53
N GLN A 36 44.86 -10.95 53.51
CA GLN A 36 45.58 -10.32 54.61
C GLN A 36 45.00 -8.96 55.00
N ALA A 37 45.01 -8.66 56.31
CA ALA A 37 44.49 -7.39 56.84
C ALA A 37 45.20 -6.15 56.26
N GLN A 38 46.46 -6.30 55.81
CA GLN A 38 47.27 -5.26 55.18
C GLN A 38 46.73 -4.81 53.80
N LEU A 39 45.85 -5.61 53.18
CA LEU A 39 45.15 -5.22 51.94
C LEU A 39 44.04 -4.19 52.19
N GLY A 40 43.70 -3.94 53.45
CA GLY A 40 42.66 -3.02 53.87
C GLY A 40 41.32 -3.71 54.09
N VAL A 41 40.30 -2.89 54.36
CA VAL A 41 38.95 -3.37 54.62
C VAL A 41 38.29 -3.78 53.29
N PRO A 42 37.67 -4.98 53.20
CA PRO A 42 36.92 -5.36 52.01
C PRO A 42 35.77 -4.39 51.78
N TRP A 43 35.44 -4.17 50.51
CA TRP A 43 34.33 -3.30 50.11
C TRP A 43 32.99 -3.86 50.57
N PHE A 44 32.83 -5.18 50.48
CA PHE A 44 31.69 -5.91 51.04
C PHE A 44 32.03 -7.40 51.22
N LEU A 45 31.16 -8.12 51.92
CA LEU A 45 31.27 -9.56 52.17
C LEU A 45 30.09 -10.29 51.52
N VAL A 46 30.34 -11.39 50.82
CA VAL A 46 29.29 -12.27 50.29
C VAL A 46 29.50 -13.68 50.83
N ALA A 47 28.56 -14.19 51.62
CA ALA A 47 28.66 -15.51 52.26
C ALA A 47 29.98 -15.72 53.03
N GLY A 48 30.51 -14.67 53.65
CA GLY A 48 31.79 -14.69 54.37
C GLY A 48 33.03 -14.49 53.50
N TRP A 49 32.88 -14.37 52.18
CA TRP A 49 33.97 -14.09 51.24
C TRP A 49 34.19 -12.58 51.07
N PRO A 50 35.41 -12.06 51.25
CA PRO A 50 35.72 -10.65 51.07
C PRO A 50 35.85 -10.27 49.59
N PHE A 51 35.21 -9.17 49.21
CA PHE A 51 35.34 -8.53 47.90
C PHE A 51 35.98 -7.16 48.06
N TYR A 52 36.94 -6.84 47.21
CA TYR A 52 37.73 -5.61 47.26
C TYR A 52 37.37 -4.64 46.12
N TYR A 53 37.62 -3.37 46.37
CA TYR A 53 37.33 -2.30 45.42
C TYR A 53 38.21 -2.45 44.16
N PRO A 54 37.67 -2.45 42.92
CA PRO A 54 38.42 -2.84 41.72
C PRO A 54 39.73 -2.08 41.44
N PRO A 55 39.84 -0.76 41.72
CA PRO A 55 41.12 -0.07 41.60
C PRO A 55 42.18 -0.49 42.63
N ALA A 56 41.83 -1.15 43.74
CA ALA A 56 42.74 -1.44 44.85
C ALA A 56 44.00 -2.21 44.43
N PHE A 57 43.90 -3.04 43.38
CA PHE A 57 45.03 -3.72 42.77
C PHE A 57 46.21 -2.80 42.47
N PHE A 58 45.99 -1.59 41.93
CA PHE A 58 47.08 -0.68 41.59
C PHE A 58 47.79 -0.10 42.81
N TRP A 59 47.07 0.12 43.91
CA TRP A 59 47.62 0.61 45.17
C TRP A 59 48.45 -0.49 45.81
N TRP A 60 47.93 -1.72 45.83
CA TRP A 60 48.68 -2.87 46.33
C TRP A 60 49.92 -3.15 45.48
N TRP A 61 49.83 -3.02 44.16
CA TRP A 61 51.00 -3.14 43.28
C TRP A 61 52.05 -2.11 43.69
N TYR A 62 51.68 -0.83 43.80
CA TYR A 62 52.64 0.22 44.16
C TYR A 62 53.35 -0.02 45.50
N PHE A 63 52.63 -0.47 46.54
CA PHE A 63 53.19 -0.62 47.89
C PHE A 63 53.81 -1.99 48.18
N TYR A 64 53.30 -3.07 47.57
CA TYR A 64 53.59 -4.44 47.98
C TYR A 64 54.30 -5.30 46.92
N ASP A 65 54.53 -4.80 45.71
CA ASP A 65 55.18 -5.54 44.62
C ASP A 65 56.54 -6.13 45.00
N ALA A 66 57.34 -5.39 45.77
CA ALA A 66 58.65 -5.85 46.23
C ALA A 66 58.60 -7.15 47.06
N TYR A 67 57.47 -7.46 47.70
CA TYR A 67 57.32 -8.64 48.56
C TYR A 67 56.74 -9.86 47.84
N ALA A 68 55.97 -9.65 46.77
CA ALA A 68 55.30 -10.72 46.05
C ALA A 68 55.23 -10.47 44.52
N PRO A 69 56.38 -10.25 43.86
CA PRO A 69 56.41 -9.72 42.48
C PRO A 69 55.73 -10.64 41.46
N SER A 70 55.85 -11.96 41.62
CA SER A 70 55.20 -12.92 40.70
C SER A 70 53.67 -12.87 40.75
N ILE A 71 53.10 -12.54 41.92
CA ILE A 71 51.65 -12.39 42.09
C ILE A 71 51.20 -11.11 41.38
N PHE A 72 51.86 -9.97 41.64
CA PHE A 72 51.48 -8.69 41.03
C PHE A 72 51.67 -8.67 39.52
N VAL A 73 52.74 -9.29 39.00
CA VAL A 73 52.93 -9.46 37.54
C VAL A 73 51.78 -10.28 36.93
N THR A 74 51.35 -11.36 37.57
CA THR A 74 50.24 -12.17 37.08
C THR A 74 48.91 -11.41 37.15
N GLY A 75 48.65 -10.69 38.24
CA GLY A 75 47.51 -9.78 38.35
C GLY A 75 47.53 -8.71 37.25
N GLY A 76 48.73 -8.23 36.88
CA GLY A 76 48.93 -7.30 35.79
C GLY A 76 48.58 -7.88 34.42
N TYR A 77 48.93 -9.14 34.16
CA TYR A 77 48.48 -9.84 32.97
C TYR A 77 46.95 -9.98 32.93
N ILE A 78 46.31 -10.26 34.07
CA ILE A 78 44.84 -10.31 34.16
C ILE A 78 44.23 -8.93 33.85
N ALA A 79 44.71 -7.86 34.50
CA ALA A 79 44.19 -6.51 34.30
C ALA A 79 44.39 -6.01 32.86
N SER A 80 45.57 -6.23 32.28
CA SER A 80 45.89 -5.83 30.91
C SER A 80 45.15 -6.63 29.84
N SER A 81 44.75 -7.87 30.14
CA SER A 81 43.95 -8.70 29.22
C SER A 81 42.61 -8.04 28.86
N GLY A 82 42.00 -7.28 29.77
CA GLY A 82 40.76 -6.55 29.50
C GLY A 82 40.89 -5.50 28.40
N GLY A 83 42.03 -4.80 28.33
CA GLY A 83 42.30 -3.82 27.27
C GLY A 83 42.47 -4.48 25.89
N LEU A 84 43.13 -5.63 25.84
CA LEU A 84 43.32 -6.39 24.61
C LEU A 84 42.00 -7.02 24.13
N ILE A 85 41.27 -7.69 25.02
CA ILE A 85 39.95 -8.26 24.71
C ILE A 85 38.97 -7.15 24.29
N GLY A 86 38.93 -6.04 25.03
CA GLY A 86 38.09 -4.88 24.70
C GLY A 86 38.37 -4.34 23.30
N SER A 87 39.65 -4.25 22.92
CA SER A 87 40.08 -3.78 21.60
C SER A 87 39.67 -4.74 20.48
N VAL A 88 39.84 -6.05 20.68
CA VAL A 88 39.39 -7.09 19.73
C VAL A 88 37.87 -7.05 19.54
N VAL A 89 37.11 -6.95 20.64
CA VAL A 89 35.64 -6.84 20.60
C VAL A 89 35.20 -5.57 19.88
N ALA A 90 35.83 -4.43 20.16
CA ALA A 90 35.53 -3.16 19.48
C ALA A 90 35.76 -3.26 17.97
N ILE A 91 36.89 -3.84 17.54
CA ILE A 91 37.22 -4.04 16.13
C ILE A 91 36.21 -4.99 15.47
N ALA A 92 35.90 -6.13 16.10
CA ALA A 92 34.95 -7.10 15.57
C ALA A 92 33.56 -6.49 15.38
N LEU A 93 33.04 -5.78 16.37
CA LEU A 93 31.74 -5.10 16.29
C LEU A 93 31.73 -3.98 15.25
N SER A 94 32.85 -3.27 15.07
CA SER A 94 33.01 -2.28 14.00
C SER A 94 32.93 -2.93 12.61
N ILE A 95 33.59 -4.08 12.41
CA ILE A 95 33.55 -4.83 11.15
C ILE A 95 32.15 -5.38 10.85
N LEU A 96 31.50 -6.01 11.84
CA LEU A 96 30.14 -6.54 11.68
C LEU A 96 29.17 -5.43 11.26
N ARG A 97 29.26 -4.28 11.90
CA ARG A 97 28.45 -3.11 11.53
C ARG A 97 28.80 -2.56 10.15
N ALA A 98 30.08 -2.51 9.78
CA ALA A 98 30.49 -2.03 8.46
C ALA A 98 29.90 -2.92 7.34
N ARG A 99 29.68 -4.21 7.60
CA ARG A 99 28.97 -5.10 6.67
C ARG A 99 27.48 -4.80 6.62
N GLU A 100 26.84 -4.54 7.76
CA GLU A 100 25.42 -4.20 7.85
C GLU A 100 25.11 -2.83 7.23
N ALA A 101 26.02 -1.86 7.38
CA ALA A 101 25.89 -0.52 6.80
C ALA A 101 26.01 -0.51 5.26
N ARG A 102 26.64 -1.51 4.64
CA ARG A 102 26.63 -1.65 3.17
C ARG A 102 25.24 -1.95 2.60
N ASN A 103 24.29 -2.37 3.43
CA ASN A 103 22.89 -2.57 3.03
C ASN A 103 22.05 -1.29 3.14
N VAL A 104 22.63 -0.15 3.53
CA VAL A 104 21.91 1.12 3.59
C VAL A 104 21.96 1.77 2.22
N ALA A 105 20.96 1.50 1.40
CA ALA A 105 20.80 2.16 0.11
C ALA A 105 20.27 3.59 0.29
N THR A 106 21.14 4.58 0.06
CA THR A 106 20.84 6.02 0.23
C THR A 106 19.63 6.51 -0.60
N TYR A 107 19.29 5.82 -1.69
CA TYR A 107 18.24 6.21 -2.64
C TYR A 107 17.13 5.16 -2.80
N GLY A 108 17.05 4.19 -1.88
CA GLY A 108 16.10 3.08 -1.93
C GLY A 108 16.74 1.76 -2.36
N SER A 109 16.17 0.66 -1.89
CA SER A 109 16.69 -0.70 -2.08
C SER A 109 16.14 -1.41 -3.33
N ALA A 110 15.48 -0.67 -4.23
CA ALA A 110 14.88 -1.23 -5.43
C ALA A 110 15.97 -1.80 -6.34
N ARG A 111 15.87 -3.10 -6.61
CA ARG A 111 16.72 -3.83 -7.55
C ARG A 111 15.90 -4.90 -8.26
N TRP A 112 16.45 -5.44 -9.35
CA TRP A 112 15.90 -6.62 -9.99
C TRP A 112 16.00 -7.83 -9.06
N ALA A 113 14.97 -8.68 -9.11
CA ALA A 113 14.90 -9.89 -8.31
C ALA A 113 15.86 -10.96 -8.86
N GLU A 114 16.43 -11.76 -7.96
CA GLU A 114 17.24 -12.93 -8.28
C GLU A 114 16.38 -14.19 -8.42
N VAL A 115 16.91 -15.22 -9.08
CA VAL A 115 16.20 -16.49 -9.35
C VAL A 115 15.69 -17.15 -8.07
N GLY A 116 16.49 -17.11 -7.01
CA GLY A 116 16.09 -17.63 -5.70
C GLY A 116 14.86 -16.92 -5.14
N GLU A 117 14.82 -15.60 -5.23
CA GLU A 117 13.74 -14.77 -4.66
C GLU A 117 12.42 -14.96 -5.41
N VAL A 118 12.46 -15.04 -6.74
CA VAL A 118 11.25 -15.28 -7.54
C VAL A 118 10.68 -16.67 -7.26
N LYS A 119 11.56 -17.67 -7.05
CA LYS A 119 11.14 -19.02 -6.67
C LYS A 119 10.58 -19.07 -5.25
N GLU A 120 11.22 -18.39 -4.30
CA GLU A 120 10.74 -18.28 -2.92
C GLU A 120 9.40 -17.55 -2.84
N ALA A 121 9.17 -16.56 -3.70
CA ALA A 121 7.89 -15.87 -3.86
C ALA A 121 6.80 -16.73 -4.55
N GLY A 122 7.11 -17.98 -4.94
CA GLY A 122 6.15 -18.88 -5.59
C GLY A 122 5.73 -18.44 -6.99
N LEU A 123 6.44 -17.50 -7.61
CA LEU A 123 6.02 -16.92 -8.89
C LEU A 123 6.20 -17.88 -10.09
N LEU A 124 6.94 -18.98 -9.90
CA LEU A 124 7.19 -20.00 -10.92
C LEU A 124 6.25 -21.21 -10.76
N ASP A 125 5.29 -21.15 -9.84
CA ASP A 125 4.35 -22.23 -9.60
C ASP A 125 3.34 -22.36 -10.77
N PRO A 126 2.78 -23.57 -11.00
CA PRO A 126 1.89 -23.82 -12.11
C PRO A 126 0.49 -23.19 -11.92
N ASP A 127 0.15 -22.71 -10.74
CA ASP A 127 -1.17 -22.13 -10.47
C ASP A 127 -1.08 -20.61 -10.30
N GLY A 128 -2.15 -19.90 -10.61
CA GLY A 128 -2.20 -18.44 -10.47
C GLY A 128 -2.65 -17.68 -11.70
N VAL A 129 -2.88 -16.39 -11.52
CA VAL A 129 -3.04 -15.45 -12.63
C VAL A 129 -1.69 -15.22 -13.31
N VAL A 130 -1.67 -15.20 -14.64
CA VAL A 130 -0.43 -15.04 -15.41
C VAL A 130 -0.01 -13.58 -15.39
N LEU A 131 1.17 -13.29 -14.86
CA LEU A 131 1.74 -11.94 -14.79
C LEU A 131 2.59 -11.61 -16.02
N GLY A 132 3.28 -12.62 -16.55
CA GLY A 132 4.24 -12.46 -17.64
C GLY A 132 5.09 -13.69 -17.84
N ARG A 133 6.28 -13.51 -18.43
CA ARG A 133 7.23 -14.58 -18.69
C ARG A 133 8.62 -14.14 -18.24
N TRP A 134 9.32 -15.03 -17.55
CA TRP A 134 10.73 -14.88 -17.24
C TRP A 134 11.51 -16.00 -17.93
N ASP A 135 12.37 -15.62 -18.88
CA ASP A 135 13.06 -16.54 -19.77
C ASP A 135 12.12 -17.54 -20.48
N ARG A 136 12.04 -18.76 -19.96
CA ARG A 136 11.20 -19.85 -20.51
C ARG A 136 9.97 -20.15 -19.67
N ASP A 137 9.88 -19.59 -18.47
CA ASP A 137 8.84 -19.90 -17.49
C ASP A 137 7.82 -18.77 -17.38
N TYR A 138 6.55 -19.14 -17.16
CA TYR A 138 5.50 -18.17 -16.91
C TYR A 138 5.56 -17.71 -15.44
N LEU A 139 5.49 -16.40 -15.22
CA LEU A 139 5.30 -15.85 -13.90
C LEU A 139 3.81 -15.85 -13.56
N ARG A 140 3.45 -16.45 -12.43
CA ARG A 140 2.08 -16.57 -11.95
C ARG A 140 1.96 -16.09 -10.52
N HIS A 141 0.78 -15.57 -10.17
CA HIS A 141 0.48 -15.19 -8.80
C HIS A 141 -0.78 -15.91 -8.33
N ASN A 142 -0.64 -16.67 -7.24
CA ASN A 142 -1.73 -17.45 -6.64
C ASN A 142 -2.00 -17.04 -5.19
N GLY A 143 -1.55 -15.85 -4.79
CA GLY A 143 -1.77 -15.31 -3.46
C GLY A 143 -3.13 -14.62 -3.31
N PRO A 144 -3.52 -14.26 -2.08
CA PRO A 144 -4.74 -13.49 -1.81
C PRO A 144 -4.64 -12.03 -2.28
N GLU A 145 -3.46 -11.56 -2.68
CA GLU A 145 -3.21 -10.19 -3.08
C GLU A 145 -3.83 -9.84 -4.44
N HIS A 146 -4.03 -8.54 -4.68
CA HIS A 146 -4.55 -8.03 -5.94
C HIS A 146 -3.42 -7.66 -6.91
N VAL A 147 -3.65 -7.92 -8.19
CA VAL A 147 -2.69 -7.60 -9.27
C VAL A 147 -3.19 -6.37 -10.04
N LEU A 148 -2.37 -5.32 -10.10
CA LEU A 148 -2.61 -4.13 -10.91
C LEU A 148 -1.65 -4.13 -12.10
N CYS A 149 -2.19 -4.10 -13.32
CA CYS A 149 -1.41 -3.97 -14.54
C CYS A 149 -1.50 -2.55 -15.10
N PHE A 150 -0.39 -1.82 -15.10
CA PHE A 150 -0.28 -0.51 -15.77
C PHE A 150 0.31 -0.70 -17.17
N ALA A 151 -0.51 -0.49 -18.21
CA ALA A 151 -0.11 -0.78 -19.58
C ALA A 151 -0.82 0.16 -20.59
N PRO A 152 -0.06 0.92 -21.42
CA PRO A 152 -0.63 1.78 -22.46
C PRO A 152 -1.49 1.03 -23.50
N THR A 153 -2.19 1.76 -24.38
CA THR A 153 -2.88 1.11 -25.52
C THR A 153 -1.89 0.40 -26.43
N ARG A 154 -2.26 -0.77 -26.96
CA ARG A 154 -1.42 -1.63 -27.85
C ARG A 154 -0.13 -2.18 -27.23
N SER A 155 0.01 -2.11 -25.90
CA SER A 155 1.12 -2.73 -25.14
C SER A 155 1.03 -4.25 -24.99
N GLY A 156 -0.09 -4.86 -25.43
CA GLY A 156 -0.28 -6.30 -25.33
C GLY A 156 -0.90 -6.80 -24.02
N LYS A 157 -1.43 -5.94 -23.13
CA LYS A 157 -2.07 -6.40 -21.87
C LYS A 157 -3.14 -7.50 -22.06
N GLY A 158 -3.89 -7.45 -23.16
CA GLY A 158 -4.90 -8.45 -23.49
C GLY A 158 -4.27 -9.80 -23.80
N VAL A 159 -3.28 -9.82 -24.70
CA VAL A 159 -2.65 -11.05 -25.20
C VAL A 159 -1.61 -11.64 -24.23
N GLY A 160 -0.96 -10.81 -23.41
CA GLY A 160 0.13 -11.25 -22.53
C GLY A 160 -0.29 -11.56 -21.09
N LEU A 161 -1.41 -11.01 -20.62
CA LEU A 161 -1.86 -11.14 -19.24
C LEU A 161 -3.29 -11.67 -19.16
N VAL A 162 -4.25 -11.00 -19.80
CA VAL A 162 -5.69 -11.31 -19.64
C VAL A 162 -6.07 -12.65 -20.28
N VAL A 163 -5.81 -12.82 -21.59
CA VAL A 163 -6.17 -14.05 -22.31
C VAL A 163 -5.44 -15.28 -21.75
N PRO A 164 -4.12 -15.25 -21.50
CA PRO A 164 -3.43 -16.38 -20.88
C PRO A 164 -4.01 -16.75 -19.51
N THR A 165 -4.35 -15.76 -18.67
CA THR A 165 -4.99 -15.99 -17.38
C THR A 165 -6.35 -16.68 -17.55
N LEU A 166 -7.22 -16.20 -18.44
CA LEU A 166 -8.54 -16.80 -18.65
C LEU A 166 -8.47 -18.24 -19.21
N LEU A 167 -7.39 -18.58 -19.91
CA LEU A 167 -7.13 -19.92 -20.46
C LEU A 167 -6.37 -20.86 -19.53
N THR A 168 -5.91 -20.39 -18.36
CA THR A 168 -5.13 -21.23 -17.42
C THR A 168 -5.73 -21.23 -16.01
N TRP A 169 -6.40 -20.16 -15.61
CA TRP A 169 -6.99 -20.03 -14.28
C TRP A 169 -8.17 -21.01 -14.10
N PRO A 170 -8.07 -21.95 -13.13
CA PRO A 170 -9.09 -22.99 -12.95
C PRO A 170 -10.32 -22.48 -12.20
N GLY A 171 -10.20 -21.37 -11.46
CA GLY A 171 -11.28 -20.81 -10.64
C GLY A 171 -12.35 -20.08 -11.46
N SER A 172 -13.43 -19.67 -10.80
CA SER A 172 -14.48 -18.83 -11.40
C SER A 172 -13.95 -17.42 -11.70
N THR A 173 -14.49 -16.79 -12.75
CA THR A 173 -14.06 -15.47 -13.21
C THR A 173 -15.25 -14.61 -13.61
N ILE A 174 -15.24 -13.34 -13.19
CA ILE A 174 -16.12 -12.30 -13.73
C ILE A 174 -15.24 -11.37 -14.55
N VAL A 175 -15.58 -11.19 -15.83
CA VAL A 175 -14.75 -10.42 -16.77
C VAL A 175 -15.56 -9.25 -17.29
N HIS A 176 -15.06 -8.04 -17.05
CA HIS A 176 -15.60 -6.84 -17.67
C HIS A 176 -14.97 -6.64 -19.05
N ASP A 177 -15.69 -7.07 -20.10
CA ASP A 177 -15.19 -7.12 -21.47
C ASP A 177 -15.90 -6.12 -22.38
N ILE A 178 -15.51 -4.84 -22.30
CA ILE A 178 -16.10 -3.74 -23.09
C ILE A 178 -16.01 -4.02 -24.60
N LYS A 179 -14.98 -4.75 -25.05
CA LYS A 179 -14.72 -5.00 -26.48
C LYS A 179 -15.27 -6.34 -26.98
N GLY A 180 -15.59 -7.28 -26.09
CA GLY A 180 -16.01 -8.63 -26.45
C GLY A 180 -14.87 -9.56 -26.91
N GLU A 181 -13.61 -9.10 -26.88
CA GLU A 181 -12.45 -9.88 -27.36
C GLU A 181 -12.15 -11.05 -26.42
N ASN A 182 -12.30 -10.86 -25.10
CA ASN A 182 -12.04 -11.91 -24.13
C ASN A 182 -13.09 -13.01 -24.23
N TRP A 183 -14.37 -12.64 -24.40
CA TRP A 183 -15.45 -13.58 -24.64
C TRP A 183 -15.16 -14.44 -25.88
N GLY A 184 -14.91 -13.79 -27.02
CA GLY A 184 -14.69 -14.48 -28.30
C GLY A 184 -13.51 -15.46 -28.25
N LEU A 185 -12.43 -15.11 -27.55
CA LEU A 185 -11.22 -15.93 -27.51
C LEU A 185 -11.24 -17.02 -26.44
N THR A 186 -11.93 -16.81 -25.31
CA THR A 186 -11.73 -17.65 -24.11
C THR A 186 -12.99 -18.40 -23.66
N ALA A 187 -14.19 -17.96 -24.03
CA ALA A 187 -15.43 -18.57 -23.56
C ALA A 187 -15.54 -20.05 -23.92
N GLY A 188 -15.10 -20.44 -25.12
CA GLY A 188 -15.10 -21.84 -25.57
C GLY A 188 -14.25 -22.75 -24.69
N PHE A 189 -13.01 -22.36 -24.40
CA PHE A 189 -12.14 -23.12 -23.49
C PHE A 189 -12.70 -23.18 -22.07
N ARG A 190 -13.20 -22.06 -21.57
CA ARG A 190 -13.78 -21.99 -20.22
C ARG A 190 -15.07 -22.80 -20.08
N ALA A 191 -15.81 -23.03 -21.17
CA ALA A 191 -16.99 -23.89 -21.18
C ALA A 191 -16.65 -25.37 -20.88
N HIS A 192 -15.39 -25.80 -21.09
CA HIS A 192 -14.93 -27.12 -20.65
C HIS A 192 -14.74 -27.23 -19.13
N HIS A 193 -14.58 -26.10 -18.43
CA HIS A 193 -14.37 -26.06 -16.98
C HIS A 193 -15.68 -25.87 -16.22
N GLY A 194 -16.68 -25.22 -16.83
CA GLY A 194 -17.97 -24.96 -16.19
C GLY A 194 -18.91 -24.12 -17.05
N ARG A 195 -20.02 -23.68 -16.46
CA ARG A 195 -21.01 -22.85 -17.16
C ARG A 195 -20.44 -21.46 -17.44
N VAL A 196 -20.54 -21.02 -18.69
CA VAL A 196 -20.10 -19.69 -19.13
C VAL A 196 -21.31 -18.89 -19.61
N LEU A 197 -21.45 -17.66 -19.12
CA LEU A 197 -22.60 -16.79 -19.39
C LEU A 197 -22.11 -15.44 -19.93
N LEU A 198 -22.75 -14.95 -20.98
CA LEU A 198 -22.56 -13.59 -21.49
C LEU A 198 -23.75 -12.74 -21.06
N PHE A 199 -23.48 -11.65 -20.34
CA PHE A 199 -24.47 -10.62 -20.06
C PHE A 199 -24.15 -9.39 -20.90
N ASP A 200 -24.88 -9.21 -22.00
CA ASP A 200 -24.79 -8.04 -22.86
C ASP A 200 -26.18 -7.40 -23.00
N PRO A 201 -26.52 -6.38 -22.17
CA PRO A 201 -27.82 -5.73 -22.20
C PRO A 201 -28.01 -4.83 -23.43
N THR A 202 -26.96 -4.62 -24.22
CA THR A 202 -26.97 -3.78 -25.43
C THR A 202 -27.22 -4.58 -26.69
N ASP A 203 -26.99 -5.89 -26.67
CA ASP A 203 -27.31 -6.77 -27.79
C ASP A 203 -28.82 -7.03 -27.88
N GLU A 204 -29.35 -7.02 -29.09
CA GLU A 204 -30.74 -7.26 -29.41
C GLU A 204 -30.84 -8.19 -30.63
N LEU A 205 -31.83 -9.09 -30.61
CA LEU A 205 -32.16 -9.93 -31.75
C LEU A 205 -33.47 -9.43 -32.35
N LEU A 206 -33.37 -8.80 -33.52
CA LEU A 206 -34.52 -8.28 -34.26
C LEU A 206 -35.09 -9.39 -35.16
N LEU A 207 -36.38 -9.66 -34.99
CA LEU A 207 -37.13 -10.59 -35.83
C LEU A 207 -38.08 -9.77 -36.72
N VAL A 208 -37.77 -9.70 -38.01
CA VAL A 208 -38.58 -9.00 -39.01
C VAL A 208 -39.15 -10.01 -39.99
N ALA A 209 -40.46 -9.96 -40.26
CA ALA A 209 -41.13 -10.91 -41.11
C ALA A 209 -40.47 -10.98 -42.51
N GLY A 210 -40.13 -12.21 -42.95
CA GLY A 210 -39.48 -12.43 -44.25
C GLY A 210 -37.97 -12.17 -44.27
N VAL A 211 -37.36 -11.78 -43.15
CA VAL A 211 -35.91 -11.55 -43.03
C VAL A 211 -35.32 -12.55 -42.03
N ALA A 212 -34.12 -13.04 -42.29
CA ALA A 212 -33.38 -13.84 -41.30
C ALA A 212 -33.17 -13.03 -40.00
N PRO A 213 -33.10 -13.67 -38.83
CA PRO A 213 -32.88 -12.96 -37.56
C PRO A 213 -31.67 -12.04 -37.63
N VAL A 214 -31.86 -10.77 -37.26
CA VAL A 214 -30.81 -9.75 -37.31
C VAL A 214 -30.30 -9.52 -35.89
N ARG A 215 -29.02 -9.78 -35.64
CA ARG A 215 -28.36 -9.37 -34.40
C ARG A 215 -27.95 -7.91 -34.52
N ALA A 216 -28.41 -7.07 -33.60
CA ALA A 216 -28.20 -5.63 -33.60
C ALA A 216 -27.84 -5.13 -32.19
N LYS A 217 -27.38 -3.87 -32.11
CA LYS A 217 -27.26 -3.15 -30.84
C LYS A 217 -28.49 -2.29 -30.63
N LYS A 218 -28.98 -2.20 -29.39
CA LYS A 218 -30.08 -1.30 -29.03
C LYS A 218 -29.73 0.14 -29.41
N ALA A 219 -30.62 0.77 -30.17
CA ALA A 219 -30.49 2.19 -30.48
C ALA A 219 -30.69 3.03 -29.21
N ARG A 220 -29.78 3.97 -28.96
CA ARG A 220 -29.85 4.92 -27.84
C ARG A 220 -29.98 6.32 -28.42
N TYR A 221 -31.17 6.90 -28.34
CA TYR A 221 -31.46 8.18 -29.00
C TYR A 221 -30.53 9.31 -28.55
N TYR A 222 -30.06 9.28 -27.30
CA TYR A 222 -29.17 10.29 -26.74
C TYR A 222 -27.70 10.17 -27.19
N GLU A 223 -27.30 9.05 -27.78
CA GLU A 223 -25.94 8.87 -28.33
C GLU A 223 -25.82 9.36 -29.78
N ASP A 224 -26.94 9.59 -30.47
CA ASP A 224 -26.97 10.05 -31.86
C ASP A 224 -27.49 11.50 -31.94
N ALA A 225 -26.64 12.41 -32.44
CA ALA A 225 -26.98 13.82 -32.61
C ALA A 225 -28.24 14.02 -33.46
N ARG A 226 -28.48 13.18 -34.48
CA ARG A 226 -29.64 13.30 -35.38
C ARG A 226 -30.96 12.95 -34.69
N PHE A 227 -30.91 12.08 -33.67
CA PHE A 227 -32.07 11.80 -32.84
C PHE A 227 -32.28 12.93 -31.83
N MET A 228 -31.21 13.42 -31.20
CA MET A 228 -31.29 14.54 -30.25
C MET A 228 -31.82 15.83 -30.89
N GLU A 229 -31.45 16.13 -32.14
CA GLU A 229 -32.02 17.26 -32.91
C GLU A 229 -33.53 17.15 -33.12
N ARG A 230 -34.09 15.95 -33.03
CA ARG A 230 -35.54 15.69 -33.20
C ARG A 230 -36.29 15.65 -31.88
N VAL A 231 -35.61 15.70 -30.73
CA VAL A 231 -36.24 15.75 -29.41
C VAL A 231 -36.69 17.18 -29.15
N LEU A 232 -38.00 17.43 -29.27
CA LEU A 232 -38.63 18.73 -29.00
C LEU A 232 -39.37 18.68 -27.65
N PRO A 233 -39.50 19.82 -26.93
CA PRO A 233 -40.35 19.88 -25.76
C PRO A 233 -41.80 19.51 -26.12
N PRO A 234 -42.54 18.88 -25.21
CA PRO A 234 -43.95 18.57 -25.45
C PRO A 234 -44.71 19.86 -25.80
N PRO A 235 -45.71 19.79 -26.69
CA PRO A 235 -46.48 20.96 -27.06
C PRO A 235 -47.15 21.54 -25.81
N VAL A 236 -46.98 22.85 -25.60
CA VAL A 236 -47.70 23.56 -24.54
C VAL A 236 -49.16 23.65 -24.99
N ILE A 237 -50.00 22.82 -24.39
CA ILE A 237 -51.45 22.93 -24.56
C ILE A 237 -51.86 24.14 -23.71
N GLU A 238 -52.07 25.27 -24.38
CA GLU A 238 -52.77 26.39 -23.75
C GLU A 238 -54.18 25.91 -23.41
N THR A 239 -54.40 25.53 -22.14
CA THR A 239 -55.75 25.38 -21.61
C THR A 239 -56.35 26.78 -21.58
N LYS A 240 -56.98 27.17 -22.69
CA LYS A 240 -57.84 28.34 -22.71
C LYS A 240 -58.84 28.13 -21.56
N PRO A 241 -58.96 29.05 -20.57
CA PRO A 241 -60.08 28.96 -19.65
C PRO A 241 -61.32 28.86 -20.51
N PRO A 242 -62.27 27.94 -20.22
CA PRO A 242 -63.34 27.62 -21.15
C PRO A 242 -64.03 28.92 -21.56
N SER A 243 -63.70 29.42 -22.75
CA SER A 243 -64.50 30.44 -23.40
C SER A 243 -65.81 29.73 -23.63
N ALA A 244 -66.85 30.14 -22.91
CA ALA A 244 -68.17 29.50 -22.84
C ALA A 244 -68.33 28.53 -24.00
N LEU A 245 -68.13 27.23 -23.72
CA LEU A 245 -68.41 26.18 -24.69
C LEU A 245 -69.76 26.56 -25.30
N PRO A 246 -69.92 26.58 -26.64
CA PRO A 246 -71.24 26.75 -27.22
C PRO A 246 -72.16 25.81 -26.45
N SER A 247 -73.26 26.32 -25.89
CA SER A 247 -74.16 25.52 -25.06
C SER A 247 -74.48 24.26 -25.86
N ASP A 248 -73.95 23.11 -25.45
CA ASP A 248 -74.34 21.88 -26.10
C ASP A 248 -75.76 21.56 -25.64
N ASP A 249 -76.55 20.96 -26.52
CA ASP A 249 -77.95 20.61 -26.22
C ASP A 249 -78.05 19.56 -25.08
N TRP A 250 -76.92 19.07 -24.57
CA TRP A 250 -76.84 18.13 -23.45
C TRP A 250 -76.78 18.84 -22.09
N SER A 251 -76.18 20.03 -22.04
CA SER A 251 -76.01 20.84 -20.83
C SER A 251 -77.31 21.43 -20.31
N GLU A 252 -78.32 21.59 -21.19
CA GLU A 252 -79.65 22.12 -20.86
C GLU A 252 -80.66 21.04 -20.43
N LEU A 253 -80.30 19.75 -20.56
CA LEU A 253 -81.16 18.66 -20.11
C LEU A 253 -81.09 18.55 -18.59
N GLU A 254 -82.25 18.50 -17.93
CA GLU A 254 -82.32 18.27 -16.48
C GLU A 254 -81.59 16.98 -16.13
N THR A 255 -80.54 17.11 -15.32
CA THR A 255 -79.85 15.94 -14.76
C THR A 255 -80.84 15.17 -13.92
N VAL A 256 -81.07 13.91 -14.27
CA VAL A 256 -81.93 13.02 -13.49
C VAL A 256 -81.34 12.94 -12.09
N ALA A 257 -82.10 13.42 -11.10
CA ALA A 257 -81.68 13.36 -9.70
C ALA A 257 -81.42 11.90 -9.32
N SER A 258 -80.16 11.60 -9.00
CA SER A 258 -79.80 10.29 -8.48
C SER A 258 -80.61 10.04 -7.20
N PRO A 259 -81.31 8.91 -7.05
CA PRO A 259 -82.10 8.65 -5.85
C PRO A 259 -81.17 8.72 -4.63
N GLY A 260 -81.46 9.64 -3.73
CA GLY A 260 -80.61 10.02 -2.61
C GLY A 260 -80.18 8.84 -1.76
N GLY A 261 -79.00 8.29 -2.07
CA GLY A 261 -78.22 7.49 -1.14
C GLY A 261 -77.37 8.42 -0.27
N PRO A 262 -77.11 8.07 1.00
CA PRO A 262 -76.33 8.92 1.90
C PRO A 262 -74.95 9.22 1.31
N ALA A 263 -74.55 10.49 1.34
CA ALA A 263 -73.23 10.94 0.92
C ALA A 263 -72.15 10.25 1.77
N PRO A 264 -71.06 9.72 1.18
CA PRO A 264 -69.93 9.24 1.95
C PRO A 264 -69.21 10.44 2.58
N ASP A 265 -68.98 10.38 3.88
CA ASP A 265 -68.13 11.34 4.59
C ASP A 265 -66.78 11.47 3.88
N GLY A 266 -66.36 12.73 3.69
CA GLY A 266 -65.12 13.08 3.01
C GLY A 266 -63.90 12.40 3.64
N GLY A 267 -63.34 11.45 2.90
CA GLY A 267 -62.03 10.87 3.11
C GLY A 267 -61.47 10.51 1.74
N THR A 268 -60.38 11.16 1.37
CA THR A 268 -59.75 11.15 0.05
C THR A 268 -59.57 9.74 -0.52
N SER A 269 -60.16 9.54 -1.69
CA SER A 269 -59.95 8.49 -2.68
C SER A 269 -58.45 8.22 -2.96
N ALA A 270 -57.99 7.04 -3.39
CA ALA A 270 -58.65 5.95 -4.08
C ALA A 270 -57.80 4.68 -3.94
N ASP A 271 -58.45 3.54 -3.69
CA ASP A 271 -57.95 2.24 -4.09
C ASP A 271 -58.82 1.80 -5.28
N GLY A 272 -58.18 1.63 -6.43
CA GLY A 272 -58.80 1.24 -7.69
C GLY A 272 -58.43 -0.19 -8.05
N ASP A 273 -59.43 -1.07 -7.92
CA ASP A 273 -59.63 -2.35 -8.60
C ASP A 273 -58.55 -3.46 -8.51
N SER A 274 -58.95 -4.55 -7.87
CA SER A 274 -58.11 -5.63 -7.33
C SER A 274 -58.00 -6.86 -8.25
N ALA A 275 -57.85 -6.69 -9.56
CA ALA A 275 -57.84 -7.83 -10.49
C ALA A 275 -56.59 -8.01 -11.37
N ASN A 276 -55.59 -7.09 -11.36
CA ASN A 276 -54.39 -7.26 -12.20
C ASN A 276 -53.08 -6.57 -11.76
N ALA A 277 -52.84 -6.38 -10.45
CA ALA A 277 -51.58 -5.79 -9.96
C ALA A 277 -50.80 -6.75 -9.02
N GLY A 278 -50.46 -7.93 -9.54
CA GLY A 278 -49.48 -8.80 -8.89
C GLY A 278 -48.06 -8.26 -9.04
N ILE A 279 -47.44 -7.91 -7.90
CA ILE A 279 -45.98 -7.79 -7.66
C ILE A 279 -45.25 -6.70 -8.46
N ARG A 280 -45.41 -5.44 -8.03
CA ARG A 280 -44.35 -4.43 -8.19
C ARG A 280 -44.32 -3.51 -6.97
N ARG A 281 -43.58 -3.93 -5.94
CA ARG A 281 -43.21 -3.04 -4.83
C ARG A 281 -42.01 -2.23 -5.31
N GLU A 282 -42.25 -1.03 -5.81
CA GLU A 282 -41.17 -0.05 -5.91
C GLU A 282 -40.87 0.42 -4.48
N PRO A 283 -39.64 0.29 -3.97
CA PRO A 283 -39.30 0.88 -2.68
C PRO A 283 -39.36 2.39 -2.84
N GLU A 284 -40.30 3.02 -2.13
CA GLU A 284 -40.42 4.47 -2.09
C GLU A 284 -39.11 5.06 -1.56
N LEU A 285 -38.54 5.99 -2.33
CA LEU A 285 -37.36 6.75 -1.92
C LEU A 285 -37.73 7.56 -0.68
N PRO A 286 -36.98 7.47 0.43
CA PRO A 286 -37.17 8.38 1.56
C PRO A 286 -37.03 9.82 1.10
N GLU A 287 -37.86 10.72 1.63
CA GLU A 287 -37.74 12.17 1.40
C GLU A 287 -36.31 12.62 1.69
N HIS A 288 -35.73 13.37 0.75
CA HIS A 288 -34.39 13.90 0.85
C HIS A 288 -34.33 14.93 1.98
N GLU A 289 -33.85 14.53 3.17
CA GLU A 289 -33.37 15.49 4.16
C GLU A 289 -32.12 16.17 3.59
N ASP A 290 -32.21 17.48 3.36
CA ASP A 290 -31.07 18.31 3.00
C ASP A 290 -30.05 18.33 4.15
N VAL A 291 -29.12 17.38 4.15
CA VAL A 291 -27.94 17.40 5.02
C VAL A 291 -27.00 18.49 4.49
N ALA A 292 -27.01 19.66 5.16
CA ALA A 292 -25.99 20.68 4.93
C ALA A 292 -24.59 20.05 5.11
N PRO A 293 -23.64 20.26 4.17
CA PRO A 293 -22.29 19.75 4.31
C PRO A 293 -21.67 20.28 5.62
N PRO A 294 -20.96 19.45 6.41
CA PRO A 294 -20.26 19.95 7.58
C PRO A 294 -19.25 21.02 7.15
N GLU A 295 -19.23 22.15 7.85
CA GLU A 295 -18.26 23.22 7.62
C GLU A 295 -16.84 22.64 7.70
N ARG A 296 -16.07 22.81 6.62
CA ARG A 296 -14.66 22.43 6.62
C ARG A 296 -13.92 23.40 7.55
N PRO A 297 -13.12 22.92 8.53
CA PRO A 297 -12.25 23.81 9.28
C PRO A 297 -11.32 24.53 8.31
N GLY A 298 -11.32 25.86 8.36
CA GLY A 298 -10.55 26.70 7.44
C GLY A 298 -9.07 26.38 7.52
N VAL A 299 -8.48 26.01 6.38
CA VAL A 299 -7.03 25.96 6.22
C VAL A 299 -6.54 27.41 6.19
N GLN A 300 -5.69 27.78 7.16
CA GLN A 300 -5.08 29.10 7.20
C GLN A 300 -3.95 29.17 6.17
N GLU A 301 -4.29 29.53 4.93
CA GLU A 301 -3.36 29.63 3.78
C GLU A 301 -2.45 30.88 3.81
N PHE A 302 -2.38 31.59 4.94
CA PHE A 302 -1.61 32.82 5.10
C PHE A 302 -0.75 32.87 6.37
N ASP A 303 -0.21 31.74 6.79
CA ASP A 303 0.95 31.80 7.69
C ASP A 303 2.16 32.32 6.91
N VAL A 304 2.64 33.44 7.42
CA VAL A 304 3.49 34.44 6.79
C VAL A 304 4.89 33.88 6.49
N LEU A 305 5.39 34.28 5.32
CA LEU A 305 6.77 34.15 4.87
C LEU A 305 7.76 34.69 5.92
N ASP A 306 8.56 33.81 6.51
CA ASP A 306 9.83 34.20 7.13
C ASP A 306 10.92 34.19 6.05
N ASP A 307 11.34 35.39 5.64
CA ASP A 307 12.47 35.65 4.74
C ASP A 307 13.80 35.28 5.42
N GLU A 308 14.31 34.05 5.18
CA GLU A 308 15.75 33.75 5.31
C GLU A 308 16.44 33.84 3.93
N PRO A 309 17.51 34.64 3.78
CA PRO A 309 18.15 34.81 2.47
C PRO A 309 19.01 33.61 2.04
N ASP A 310 18.64 33.05 0.88
CA ASP A 310 19.50 32.64 -0.24
C ASP A 310 20.50 31.46 -0.10
N VAL A 311 20.26 30.50 0.79
CA VAL A 311 21.00 29.21 0.79
C VAL A 311 20.52 28.27 -0.33
N ASP A 312 19.25 28.37 -0.70
CA ASP A 312 18.62 27.49 -1.70
C ASP A 312 18.96 27.87 -3.14
N ALA A 313 19.18 29.15 -3.43
CA ALA A 313 19.64 29.57 -4.76
C ALA A 313 21.06 29.08 -5.07
N ALA A 314 21.95 29.07 -4.06
CA ALA A 314 23.30 28.54 -4.18
C ALA A 314 23.30 27.02 -4.39
N LYS A 315 22.49 26.27 -3.64
CA LYS A 315 22.27 24.83 -3.86
C LYS A 315 21.67 24.54 -5.22
N ALA A 316 20.66 25.29 -5.66
CA ALA A 316 20.02 25.10 -6.95
C ALA A 316 20.96 25.38 -8.14
N ARG A 317 21.93 26.30 -7.99
CA ARG A 317 22.98 26.53 -8.99
C ARG A 317 24.02 25.41 -9.01
N ALA A 318 24.45 24.91 -7.85
CA ALA A 318 25.37 23.78 -7.74
C ALA A 318 24.77 22.49 -8.34
N ILE A 319 23.49 22.22 -8.03
CA ILE A 319 22.76 21.07 -8.58
C ILE A 319 22.63 21.18 -10.10
N ARG A 320 22.31 22.37 -10.65
CA ARG A 320 22.23 22.57 -12.11
C ARG A 320 23.58 22.38 -12.81
N GLN A 321 24.68 22.80 -12.19
CA GLN A 321 26.03 22.56 -12.74
C GLN A 321 26.38 21.07 -12.72
N GLN A 322 26.03 20.35 -11.65
CA GLN A 322 26.31 18.93 -11.52
C GLN A 322 25.46 18.08 -12.47
N VAL A 323 24.19 18.41 -12.66
CA VAL A 323 23.31 17.75 -13.65
C VAL A 323 23.84 17.94 -15.08
N ARG A 324 24.34 19.13 -15.43
CA ARG A 324 24.97 19.37 -16.75
C ARG A 324 26.27 18.61 -16.95
N PHE A 325 27.05 18.42 -15.89
CA PHE A 325 28.29 17.65 -15.95
C PHE A 325 28.00 16.15 -16.14
N VAL A 326 27.05 15.60 -15.37
CA VAL A 326 26.63 14.19 -15.46
C VAL A 326 25.96 13.90 -16.81
N ALA A 327 25.13 14.80 -17.33
CA ALA A 327 24.51 14.63 -18.65
C ALA A 327 25.56 14.58 -19.78
N ARG A 328 26.61 15.41 -19.72
CA ARG A 328 27.73 15.35 -20.67
C ARG A 328 28.57 14.08 -20.52
N GLN A 329 28.67 13.55 -19.31
CA GLN A 329 29.43 12.33 -19.04
C GLN A 329 28.67 11.09 -19.51
N ALA A 330 27.34 11.06 -19.37
CA ALA A 330 26.48 10.01 -19.91
C ALA A 330 26.54 9.95 -21.45
N THR A 331 26.57 11.10 -22.14
CA THR A 331 26.69 11.12 -23.61
C THR A 331 28.07 10.73 -24.16
N MET A 332 29.08 10.54 -23.30
CA MET A 332 30.41 10.10 -23.72
C MET A 332 30.73 8.68 -23.24
N ASP A 333 29.75 7.96 -22.70
CA ASP A 333 29.92 6.55 -22.33
C ASP A 333 29.74 5.66 -23.59
N PRO A 334 30.80 5.03 -24.12
CA PRO A 334 30.70 4.18 -25.30
C PRO A 334 29.92 2.88 -25.06
N ALA A 335 29.45 2.63 -23.83
CA ALA A 335 28.72 1.43 -23.42
C ALA A 335 27.25 1.71 -23.03
N ASP A 336 26.71 2.91 -23.29
CA ASP A 336 25.33 3.27 -22.93
C ASP A 336 24.24 2.57 -23.77
N GLY A 337 24.64 1.80 -24.79
CA GLY A 337 23.75 0.97 -25.59
C GLY A 337 22.81 1.78 -26.50
N LEU A 338 23.06 3.07 -26.66
CA LEU A 338 22.39 3.92 -27.64
C LEU A 338 23.24 3.95 -28.92
N ASP A 339 23.00 2.98 -29.81
CA ASP A 339 23.48 3.09 -31.19
C ASP A 339 22.84 4.33 -31.83
N LEU A 340 23.64 5.36 -32.13
CA LEU A 340 23.23 6.55 -32.89
C LEU A 340 23.02 6.24 -34.38
#